data_AF-A0AA97HJ02-F1
#
_entry.id   AF-A0AA97HJ02-F1
#
_cell.length_a   1.000
_cell.length_b   1.000
_cell.length_c   1.000
_cell.angle_alpha   90.00
_cell.angle_beta   90.00
_cell.angle_gamma   90.00
#
_symmetry.space_group_name_H-M   'P 1'
#
loop_
_entity.id
_entity.type
_entity.pdbx_description
1 polymer ?
#
loop_
_entity_poly.entity_id
_entity_poly.type
_entity_poly.pdbx_seq_one_letter_code
_entity_poly.pdbx_strand_id
1 'polypeptide(L)'
;MTLPSERSRSVKQTGEFLQELVRNPCMPEEIKREAKRLLRHYPSAEDVLRVGQLEDYLFSEQHDDKARDLFMAIYHPRFGSGGDSGS
;
A
#
# COMPACT_ATOMS: atom_id res chain seq x y z
N MET A 1 -10.01 -7.23 -10.88
CA MET A 1 -8.87 -7.14 -9.94
C MET A 1 -8.24 -5.77 -10.09
N THR A 2 -7.77 -5.14 -9.00
CA THR A 2 -6.96 -3.91 -9.04
C THR A 2 -5.48 -4.27 -9.14
N LEU A 3 -4.71 -3.57 -9.97
CA LEU A 3 -3.28 -3.81 -10.14
C LEU A 3 -2.52 -3.50 -8.84
N PRO A 4 -1.45 -4.23 -8.50
CA PRO A 4 -0.64 -3.94 -7.32
C PRO A 4 -0.15 -2.50 -7.24
N SER A 5 0.34 -1.93 -8.35
CA SER A 5 0.69 -0.51 -8.41
C SER A 5 -0.48 0.45 -8.18
N GLU A 6 -1.69 0.12 -8.63
CA GLU A 6 -2.88 0.94 -8.35
C GLU A 6 -3.17 0.99 -6.86
N ARG A 7 -3.11 -0.16 -6.17
CA ARG A 7 -3.30 -0.23 -4.71
C ARG A 7 -2.23 0.55 -3.95
N SER A 8 -0.96 0.34 -4.29
CA SER A 8 0.15 1.09 -3.69
C SER A 8 -0.01 2.60 -3.91
N ARG A 9 -0.49 3.02 -5.08
CA ARG A 9 -0.78 4.44 -5.34
C ARG A 9 -1.89 4.96 -4.43
N SER A 10 -2.97 4.21 -4.21
CA SER A 10 -4.05 4.60 -3.29
C SER A 10 -3.59 4.69 -1.83
N VAL A 11 -2.71 3.78 -1.38
CA VAL A 11 -2.11 3.83 -0.04
C VAL A 11 -1.21 5.07 0.08
N LYS A 12 -0.34 5.33 -0.89
CA LYS A 12 0.48 6.56 -0.91
C LYS A 12 -0.40 7.82 -0.83
N GLN A 13 -1.45 7.89 -1.66
CA GLN A 13 -2.35 9.04 -1.73
C GLN A 13 -3.10 9.27 -0.41
N THR A 14 -3.46 8.19 0.29
CA THR A 14 -4.06 8.30 1.63
C THR A 14 -3.10 8.94 2.62
N GLY A 15 -1.82 8.56 2.60
CA GLY A 15 -0.78 9.22 3.40
C GLY A 15 -0.65 10.71 3.11
N GLU A 16 -0.70 11.10 1.83
CA GLU A 16 -0.69 12.50 1.40
C GLU A 16 -1.92 13.26 1.90
N PHE A 17 -3.12 12.69 1.74
CA PHE A 17 -4.37 13.25 2.24
C PHE A 17 -4.33 13.50 3.76
N LEU A 18 -3.82 12.54 4.55
CA LEU A 18 -3.66 12.72 5.99
C LEU A 18 -2.71 13.88 6.32
N GLN A 19 -1.64 14.08 5.55
CA GLN A 19 -0.76 15.24 5.73
C GLN A 19 -1.46 16.56 5.39
N GLU A 20 -2.29 16.58 4.35
CA GLU A 20 -3.11 17.75 3.99
C GLU A 20 -4.08 18.12 5.10
N LEU A 21 -4.76 17.14 5.70
CA LEU A 21 -5.64 17.35 6.85
C LEU A 21 -4.90 17.99 8.03
N VAL A 22 -3.69 17.55 8.32
CA VAL A 22 -2.86 18.10 9.41
C VAL A 22 -2.44 19.55 9.14
N ARG A 23 -2.12 19.88 7.88
CA ARG A 23 -1.66 21.21 7.47
C ARG A 23 -2.79 22.22 7.28
N ASN A 24 -4.02 21.75 7.05
CA ASN A 24 -5.16 22.62 6.78
C ASN A 24 -5.60 23.38 8.05
N PRO A 25 -5.50 24.73 8.09
CA PRO A 25 -5.84 25.52 9.27
C PRO A 25 -7.34 25.44 9.62
N CYS A 26 -8.21 25.20 8.65
CA CYS A 26 -9.67 25.13 8.83
C CYS A 26 -10.14 23.78 9.39
N MET A 27 -9.26 22.79 9.57
CA MET A 27 -9.65 21.50 10.14
C MET A 27 -9.79 21.57 11.67
N PRO A 28 -10.82 20.91 12.24
CA PRO A 28 -10.93 20.72 13.69
C PRO A 28 -9.69 20.04 14.27
N GLU A 29 -9.29 20.44 15.48
CA GLU A 29 -8.09 19.90 16.14
C GLU A 29 -8.22 18.40 16.44
N GLU A 30 -9.44 17.91 16.65
CA GLU A 30 -9.72 16.48 16.80
C GLU A 30 -9.32 15.69 15.55
N ILE A 31 -9.65 16.20 14.36
CA ILE A 31 -9.31 15.57 13.08
C ILE A 31 -7.79 15.62 12.85
N LYS A 32 -7.16 16.77 13.08
CA LYS A 32 -5.70 16.91 12.97
C LYS A 32 -4.97 15.96 13.90
N ARG A 33 -5.46 15.78 15.12
CA ARG A 33 -4.88 14.86 16.12
C ARG A 33 -4.98 13.42 15.66
N GLU A 34 -6.13 13.00 15.13
CA GLU A 34 -6.28 11.63 14.62
C GLU A 34 -5.42 11.40 13.38
N ALA A 35 -5.39 12.34 12.43
CA ALA A 35 -4.51 12.24 11.26
C ALA A 35 -3.02 12.13 11.67
N LYS A 36 -2.56 12.92 12.65
CA LYS A 36 -1.21 12.77 13.23
C LYS A 36 -1.00 11.40 13.87
N ARG A 37 -2.01 10.85 14.57
CA ARG A 37 -1.93 9.52 15.19
C ARG A 37 -1.74 8.43 14.14
N LEU A 38 -2.55 8.46 13.08
CA LEU A 38 -2.46 7.52 11.97
C LEU A 38 -1.11 7.61 11.25
N LEU A 39 -0.64 8.83 10.97
CA LEU A 39 0.65 9.07 10.30
C LEU A 39 1.86 8.50 11.05
N ARG A 40 1.81 8.31 12.38
CA ARG A 40 2.92 7.73 13.15
C ARG A 40 3.23 6.28 12.78
N HIS A 41 2.23 5.55 12.30
CA HIS A 41 2.34 4.14 11.94
C HIS A 41 2.01 3.90 10.46
N TYR A 42 1.74 4.96 9.71
CA TYR A 42 1.48 4.88 8.29
C TYR A 42 2.79 4.57 7.54
N PRO A 43 2.78 3.65 6.57
CA PRO A 43 3.99 3.33 5.82
C PRO A 43 4.49 4.56 5.04
N SER A 44 5.81 4.63 4.83
CA SER A 44 6.39 5.71 4.04
C SER A 44 5.98 5.58 2.57
N ALA A 45 5.86 6.71 1.87
CA ALA A 45 5.51 6.70 0.45
C ALA A 45 6.51 5.89 -0.39
N GLU A 46 7.78 5.91 -0.03
CA GLU A 46 8.83 5.16 -0.70
C GLU A 46 8.67 3.65 -0.52
N ASP A 47 8.39 3.19 0.72
CA ASP A 47 8.16 1.77 1.00
C ASP A 47 6.95 1.24 0.22
N VAL A 48 5.86 2.01 0.19
CA VAL A 48 4.62 1.63 -0.50
C VAL A 48 4.83 1.50 -2.01
N LEU A 49 5.58 2.44 -2.62
CA LEU A 49 5.88 2.40 -4.05
C LEU A 49 6.81 1.25 -4.41
N ARG A 50 7.87 1.01 -3.62
CA ARG A 50 8.81 -0.11 -3.85
C ARG A 50 8.10 -1.47 -3.77
N VAL A 51 7.19 -1.62 -2.80
CA VAL A 51 6.37 -2.83 -2.68
C VAL A 51 5.49 -3.02 -3.92
N GLY A 52 4.81 -1.98 -4.38
CA GLY A 52 3.95 -2.07 -5.56
C GLY A 52 4.71 -2.43 -6.84
N GLN A 53 5.91 -1.88 -7.02
CA GLN A 53 6.79 -2.20 -8.16
C GLN A 53 7.29 -3.65 -8.10
N LEU A 54 7.65 -4.14 -6.91
CA LEU A 54 8.07 -5.53 -6.72
C LEU A 54 6.92 -6.49 -7.00
N GLU A 55 5.72 -6.19 -6.49
CA GLU A 55 4.51 -6.97 -6.79
C GLU A 55 4.25 -6.97 -8.30
N ASP A 56 4.21 -5.81 -8.97
CA ASP A 56 4.01 -5.73 -10.44
C ASP A 56 5.04 -6.55 -11.22
N TYR A 57 6.33 -6.51 -10.83
CA TYR A 57 7.38 -7.32 -11.46
C TYR A 57 7.10 -8.82 -11.32
N LEU A 58 6.77 -9.28 -10.11
CA LEU A 58 6.52 -10.69 -9.82
C LEU A 58 5.23 -11.24 -10.44
N PHE A 59 4.23 -10.37 -10.61
CA PHE A 59 2.94 -10.72 -11.20
C PHE A 59 2.88 -10.49 -12.72
N SER A 60 3.96 -10.01 -13.35
CA SER A 60 4.05 -9.86 -14.80
C SER A 60 4.36 -11.20 -15.51
N GLU A 61 3.82 -11.41 -16.71
CA GLU A 61 3.85 -12.71 -17.42
C GLU A 61 5.22 -13.16 -17.98
N GLN A 62 6.32 -12.41 -17.76
CA GLN A 62 7.58 -12.57 -18.50
C GLN A 62 8.79 -13.08 -17.69
N HIS A 63 8.62 -13.65 -16.49
CA HIS A 63 9.75 -14.02 -15.61
C HIS A 63 9.81 -15.48 -15.17
N ASP A 64 11.05 -15.97 -14.97
CA ASP A 64 11.45 -17.35 -14.68
C ASP A 64 10.87 -17.92 -13.36
N ASP A 65 10.32 -19.14 -13.43
CA ASP A 65 9.26 -19.64 -12.55
C ASP A 65 9.68 -19.91 -11.09
N LYS A 66 10.95 -20.28 -10.83
CA LYS A 66 11.35 -20.80 -9.50
C LYS A 66 11.52 -19.73 -8.42
N ALA A 67 12.09 -18.57 -8.79
CA ALA A 67 12.29 -17.47 -7.84
C ALA A 67 10.94 -16.81 -7.51
N ARG A 68 10.04 -16.73 -8.50
CA ARG A 68 8.66 -16.28 -8.32
C ARG A 68 7.89 -17.22 -7.39
N ASP A 69 7.91 -18.53 -7.62
CA ASP A 69 7.19 -19.49 -6.79
C ASP A 69 7.65 -19.47 -5.32
N LEU A 70 8.96 -19.40 -5.09
CA LEU A 70 9.51 -19.28 -3.74
C LEU A 70 9.07 -17.96 -3.08
N PHE A 71 9.12 -16.85 -3.83
CA PHE A 71 8.70 -15.56 -3.31
C PHE A 71 7.20 -15.50 -3.05
N MET A 72 6.37 -16.12 -3.89
CA MET A 72 4.92 -16.21 -3.71
C MET A 72 4.54 -17.08 -2.51
N ALA A 73 5.28 -18.15 -2.22
CA ALA A 73 5.13 -18.93 -0.99
C ALA A 73 5.57 -18.13 0.27
N ILE A 74 6.54 -17.23 0.06
CA ILE A 74 7.12 -16.21 0.93
C ILE A 74 6.16 -15.12 1.44
N TYR A 75 5.54 -14.51 0.44
CA TYR A 75 5.12 -13.13 0.47
C TYR A 75 3.60 -13.03 0.51
N HIS A 76 3.10 -12.41 1.58
CA HIS A 76 1.69 -12.05 1.68
C HIS A 76 1.51 -10.61 1.18
N PRO A 77 0.57 -10.35 0.23
CA PRO A 77 0.28 -9.00 -0.24
C PRO A 77 -0.02 -8.08 0.94
N ARG A 78 0.86 -7.12 1.20
CA ARG A 78 0.78 -6.28 2.41
C ARG A 78 -0.33 -5.24 2.36
N PHE A 79 -0.83 -4.93 1.17
CA PHE A 79 -1.85 -3.90 0.92
C PHE A 79 -3.03 -4.42 0.06
N GLY A 80 -3.27 -5.73 0.06
CA GLY A 80 -4.37 -6.37 -0.65
C GLY A 80 -5.28 -7.17 0.28
N SER A 81 -6.60 -7.06 0.10
CA SER A 81 -7.53 -8.06 0.64
C SER A 81 -7.17 -9.40 0.00
N GLY A 82 -6.78 -10.36 0.84
CA GLY A 82 -6.83 -11.76 0.46
C GLY A 82 -8.27 -12.04 0.03
N GLY A 83 -8.47 -12.22 -1.27
CA GLY A 83 -9.75 -12.68 -1.77
C GLY A 83 -9.91 -14.12 -1.33
N ASP A 84 -10.92 -14.35 -0.50
CA ASP A 84 -11.63 -15.62 -0.42
C ASP A 84 -11.69 -16.28 -1.80
N SER A 85 -10.91 -17.34 -1.99
CA SER A 85 -11.32 -18.42 -2.86
C SER A 85 -12.04 -19.42 -1.96
N GLY A 86 -13.37 -19.26 -1.89
CA GLY A 86 -14.23 -20.20 -1.20
C GLY A 86 -14.01 -21.63 -1.68
N SER A 87 -14.09 -22.56 -0.73
CA SER A 87 -14.45 -23.96 -0.93
C SER A 87 -15.16 -24.44 0.33
#